data_AF-A0AAP1W781-F1
#
_entry.id   AF-A0AAP1W781-F1
#
_cell.length_a   1.000
_cell.length_b   1.000
_cell.length_c   1.000
_cell.angle_alpha   90.00
_cell.angle_beta   90.00
_cell.angle_gamma   90.00
#
_symmetry.space_group_name_H-M   'P 1'
#
loop_
_entity.id
_entity.type
_entity.pdbx_description
1 polymer ?
#
loop_
_entity_poly.entity_id
_entity_poly.type
_entity_poly.pdbx_seq_one_letter_code
_entity_poly.pdbx_strand_id
1 'polypeptide(L)'
;MNVDLVNLKMVCVHVVNSYSDKPETGFNSYKIPDIRCSKPLIYNVKKNDQLVFLQRMLDVKIDNKEINLSLPNEIGLSLNIFTKARDEAENLLKKLKKDMGKNKDFYSENVSLFYDYIEQIQIACVFSYKAVEAFCNATIPNDFIYKKINPKGIQEIYEISQIEKWIPTSEKLTEIMPKILNCESPKEIKYWSMFKELETLRNEIIHSKKKNSIENTKKMLSKNILNTLNSSIYILNHFIQKDISNEVFPLGFLDTKWRIYEIDDPKKIFEWTHWA
;
A
#
# COMPACT_ATOMS: atom_id res chain seq x y z
N MET A 1 -3.20 24.54 12.76
CA MET A 1 -3.55 24.35 11.35
C MET A 1 -4.95 23.81 11.31
N ASN A 2 -5.90 24.65 10.93
CA ASN A 2 -7.28 24.22 10.71
C ASN A 2 -7.37 23.67 9.29
N VAL A 3 -7.99 22.50 9.14
CA VAL A 3 -8.08 21.82 7.84
C VAL A 3 -9.53 21.46 7.59
N ASP A 4 -10.10 22.06 6.55
CA ASP A 4 -11.44 21.74 6.07
C ASP A 4 -11.32 21.05 4.71
N LEU A 5 -11.94 19.88 4.59
CA LEU A 5 -12.09 19.21 3.31
C LEU A 5 -13.15 19.95 2.49
N VAL A 6 -12.76 20.45 1.32
CA VAL A 6 -13.67 21.19 0.44
C VAL A 6 -14.29 20.25 -0.58
N ASN A 7 -13.46 19.48 -1.30
CA ASN A 7 -13.96 18.59 -2.35
C ASN A 7 -12.94 17.49 -2.73
N LEU A 8 -13.45 16.40 -3.28
CA LEU A 8 -12.69 15.41 -4.04
C LEU A 8 -13.13 15.48 -5.51
N LYS A 9 -12.19 15.69 -6.44
CA LYS A 9 -12.51 15.86 -7.86
C LYS A 9 -11.55 15.10 -8.76
N MET A 10 -12.05 14.67 -9.92
CA MET A 10 -11.21 14.22 -11.04
C MET A 10 -10.79 15.42 -11.88
N VAL A 11 -9.49 15.59 -12.10
CA VAL A 11 -8.93 16.70 -12.89
C VAL A 11 -8.13 16.14 -14.06
N CYS A 12 -8.33 16.70 -15.25
CA CYS A 12 -7.45 16.44 -16.37
C CYS A 12 -6.09 17.12 -16.14
N VAL A 13 -5.05 16.31 -15.96
CA VAL A 13 -3.69 16.78 -15.62
C VAL A 13 -2.74 16.71 -16.79
N HIS A 14 -3.07 15.95 -17.83
CA HIS A 14 -2.26 15.84 -19.04
C HIS A 14 -3.10 15.39 -20.24
N VAL A 15 -2.76 15.91 -21.42
CA VAL A 15 -3.38 15.55 -22.69
C VAL A 15 -2.28 15.39 -23.73
N VAL A 16 -2.33 14.28 -24.46
CA VAL A 16 -1.49 14.03 -25.64
C VAL A 16 -2.40 14.13 -26.85
N ASN A 17 -2.16 15.10 -27.73
CA ASN A 17 -2.86 15.22 -29.01
C ASN A 17 -2.16 14.35 -30.06
N SER A 18 -2.91 13.92 -31.07
CA SER A 18 -2.40 13.07 -32.15
C SER A 18 -1.75 11.79 -31.59
N TYR A 19 -2.42 11.15 -30.62
CA TYR A 19 -1.86 9.99 -29.93
C TYR A 19 -1.55 8.84 -30.89
N SER A 20 -2.39 8.65 -31.90
CA SER A 20 -2.23 7.62 -32.94
C SER A 20 -0.89 7.72 -33.69
N ASP A 21 -0.32 8.93 -33.84
CA ASP A 21 0.93 9.15 -34.57
C ASP A 21 2.18 8.76 -33.75
N LYS A 22 2.14 8.90 -32.42
CA LYS A 22 3.31 8.69 -31.54
C LYS A 22 2.94 8.12 -30.16
N PRO A 23 2.43 6.89 -30.09
CA PRO A 23 1.86 6.34 -28.86
C PRO A 23 2.86 6.21 -27.70
N GLU A 24 4.14 5.97 -27.99
CA GLU A 24 5.18 5.81 -26.96
C GLU A 24 5.57 7.14 -26.28
N THR A 25 5.45 8.26 -26.99
CA THR A 25 5.83 9.58 -26.45
C THR A 25 4.84 10.13 -25.45
N GLY A 26 3.59 9.63 -25.48
CA GLY A 26 2.52 10.11 -24.61
C GLY A 26 2.83 9.93 -23.13
N PHE A 27 3.28 8.75 -22.73
CA PHE A 27 3.58 8.43 -21.33
C PHE A 27 4.85 9.12 -20.81
N ASN A 28 5.89 9.23 -21.65
CA ASN A 28 7.16 9.86 -21.27
C ASN A 28 7.01 11.36 -21.00
N SER A 29 5.99 11.99 -21.57
CA SER A 29 5.70 13.43 -21.37
C SER A 29 4.90 13.72 -20.09
N TYR A 30 4.29 12.70 -19.47
CA TYR A 30 3.52 12.88 -18.24
C TYR A 30 4.45 13.10 -17.04
N LYS A 31 4.28 14.23 -16.35
CA LYS A 31 5.02 14.53 -15.12
C LYS A 31 4.33 13.89 -13.92
N ILE A 32 4.95 12.82 -13.40
CA ILE A 32 4.50 12.17 -12.17
C ILE A 32 4.60 13.17 -11.00
N PRO A 33 3.50 13.48 -10.28
CA PRO A 33 3.54 14.42 -9.17
C PRO A 33 4.37 13.91 -7.98
N ASP A 34 4.07 12.68 -7.55
CA ASP A 34 4.78 11.97 -6.49
C ASP A 34 4.52 10.46 -6.63
N ILE A 35 5.52 9.64 -6.31
CA ILE A 35 5.44 8.18 -6.39
C ILE A 35 4.44 7.57 -5.39
N ARG A 36 4.03 8.33 -4.38
CA ARG A 36 3.08 7.92 -3.33
C ARG A 36 1.63 8.27 -3.68
N CYS A 37 1.37 8.80 -4.87
CA CYS A 37 0.03 9.04 -5.37
C CYS A 37 -0.51 7.84 -6.14
N SER A 38 -1.84 7.76 -6.23
CA SER A 38 -2.51 6.77 -7.08
C SER A 38 -2.21 7.04 -8.54
N LYS A 39 -2.22 5.99 -9.37
CA LYS A 39 -2.09 6.13 -10.82
C LYS A 39 -3.23 7.01 -11.36
N PRO A 40 -2.97 7.86 -12.35
CA PRO A 40 -4.04 8.52 -13.10
C PRO A 40 -4.86 7.47 -13.87
N LEU A 41 -6.14 7.79 -14.08
CA LEU A 41 -6.95 7.13 -15.08
C LEU A 41 -6.57 7.67 -16.46
N ILE A 42 -6.33 6.78 -17.41
CA ILE A 42 -5.85 7.15 -18.74
C ILE A 42 -6.87 6.70 -19.78
N TYR A 43 -7.39 7.64 -20.56
CA TYR A 43 -8.40 7.39 -21.59
C TYR A 43 -7.84 7.69 -22.97
N ASN A 44 -8.00 6.76 -23.90
CA ASN A 44 -7.82 7.01 -25.32
C ASN A 44 -9.17 7.47 -25.91
N VAL A 45 -9.25 8.75 -26.27
CA VAL A 45 -10.43 9.42 -26.82
C VAL A 45 -10.35 9.43 -28.34
N LYS A 46 -10.96 8.41 -28.96
CA LYS A 46 -10.82 8.15 -30.40
C LYS A 46 -11.28 9.30 -31.29
N LYS A 47 -12.41 9.94 -30.96
CA LYS A 47 -12.99 11.03 -31.76
C LYS A 47 -12.05 12.24 -31.91
N ASN A 48 -11.23 12.49 -30.89
CA ASN A 48 -10.33 13.62 -30.88
C ASN A 48 -8.86 13.21 -31.12
N ASP A 49 -8.59 11.91 -31.27
CA ASP A 49 -7.23 11.33 -31.28
C ASP A 49 -6.37 11.84 -30.10
N GLN A 50 -6.91 11.69 -28.89
CA GLN A 50 -6.31 12.21 -27.67
C GLN A 50 -6.11 11.13 -26.61
N LEU A 51 -4.94 11.13 -25.96
CA LEU A 51 -4.73 10.40 -24.70
C LEU A 51 -4.88 11.37 -23.53
N VAL A 52 -5.84 11.12 -22.65
CA VAL A 52 -6.21 12.01 -21.54
C VAL A 52 -5.89 11.34 -20.21
N PHE A 53 -5.16 12.05 -19.34
CA PHE A 53 -4.81 11.60 -18.00
C PHE A 53 -5.65 12.36 -16.98
N LEU A 54 -6.36 11.64 -16.13
CA LEU A 54 -7.20 12.17 -15.09
C LEU A 54 -6.66 11.76 -13.72
N GLN A 55 -6.46 12.72 -12.83
CA GLN A 55 -5.96 12.48 -11.48
C GLN A 55 -7.04 12.83 -10.45
N ARG A 56 -7.19 12.00 -9.42
CA ARG A 56 -7.96 12.34 -8.21
C ARG A 56 -7.20 13.43 -7.45
N MET A 57 -7.82 14.59 -7.28
CA MET A 57 -7.28 15.74 -6.55
C MET A 57 -8.15 16.06 -5.34
N LEU A 58 -7.49 16.45 -4.26
CA LEU A 58 -8.08 16.86 -3.00
C LEU A 58 -8.00 18.39 -2.88
N ASP A 59 -9.15 19.04 -2.76
CA ASP A 59 -9.23 20.45 -2.39
C ASP A 59 -9.36 20.54 -0.87
N VAL A 60 -8.36 21.12 -0.22
CA VAL A 60 -8.37 21.39 1.22
C VAL A 60 -8.20 22.87 1.47
N LYS A 61 -8.89 23.39 2.47
CA LYS A 61 -8.63 24.71 3.01
C LYS A 61 -7.76 24.56 4.24
N ILE A 62 -6.51 25.01 4.14
CA ILE A 62 -5.58 25.02 5.27
C ILE A 62 -5.50 26.46 5.76
N ASP A 63 -6.01 26.66 6.98
CA ASP A 63 -6.28 27.97 7.56
C ASP A 63 -7.17 28.83 6.62
N ASN A 64 -6.59 29.79 5.89
CA ASN A 64 -7.31 30.63 4.92
C ASN A 64 -6.81 30.47 3.47
N LYS A 65 -6.06 29.41 3.18
CA LYS A 65 -5.54 29.13 1.84
C LYS A 65 -6.20 27.87 1.27
N GLU A 66 -6.74 28.00 0.08
CA GLU A 66 -7.16 26.85 -0.72
C GLU A 66 -5.94 26.19 -1.33
N ILE A 67 -5.79 24.90 -1.07
CA ILE A 67 -4.69 24.07 -1.55
C ILE A 67 -5.31 22.90 -2.29
N ASN A 68 -4.85 22.71 -3.53
CA ASN A 68 -5.18 21.55 -4.33
C ASN A 68 -3.95 20.64 -4.37
N LEU A 69 -4.12 19.38 -3.97
CA LEU A 69 -3.06 18.37 -4.04
C LEU A 69 -3.57 17.08 -4.66
N SER A 70 -2.69 16.32 -5.29
CA SER A 70 -3.02 14.95 -5.74
C SER A 70 -3.34 14.08 -4.53
N LEU A 71 -4.42 13.31 -4.64
CA LEU A 71 -4.87 12.44 -3.55
C LEU A 71 -3.74 11.47 -3.16
N PRO A 72 -3.29 11.46 -1.89
CA PRO A 72 -2.30 10.51 -1.43
C PRO A 72 -2.84 9.09 -1.49
N ASN A 73 -1.98 8.12 -1.81
CA ASN A 73 -2.34 6.71 -1.78
C ASN A 73 -1.81 6.08 -0.49
N GLU A 74 -2.70 5.53 0.34
CA GLU A 74 -2.34 4.96 1.65
C GLU A 74 -1.37 3.78 1.55
N ILE A 75 -1.44 2.98 0.48
CA ILE A 75 -0.47 1.92 0.21
C ILE A 75 0.89 2.54 -0.06
N GLY A 76 0.95 3.57 -0.92
CA GLY A 76 2.17 4.29 -1.27
C GLY A 76 2.82 5.01 -0.09
N LEU A 77 2.03 5.72 0.71
CA LEU A 77 2.50 6.35 1.94
C LEU A 77 3.07 5.32 2.92
N SER A 78 2.34 4.23 3.16
CA SER A 78 2.76 3.16 4.08
C SER A 78 4.03 2.47 3.60
N LEU A 79 4.12 2.10 2.32
CA LEU A 79 5.31 1.48 1.74
C LEU A 79 6.52 2.40 1.79
N ASN A 80 6.33 3.71 1.58
CA ASN A 80 7.44 4.66 1.66
C ASN A 80 7.95 4.83 3.11
N ILE A 81 7.06 4.87 4.11
CA ILE A 81 7.46 4.89 5.52
C ILE A 81 8.20 3.60 5.88
N PHE A 82 7.63 2.45 5.50
CA PHE A 82 8.26 1.14 5.67
C PHE A 82 9.66 1.09 5.04
N THR A 83 9.79 1.52 3.79
CA THR A 83 11.06 1.49 3.04
C THR A 83 12.13 2.33 3.76
N LYS A 84 11.79 3.57 4.15
CA LYS A 84 12.73 4.44 4.88
C LYS A 84 13.19 3.82 6.20
N ALA A 85 12.26 3.28 6.99
CA ALA A 85 12.57 2.67 8.27
C ALA A 85 13.39 1.39 8.11
N ARG A 86 13.06 0.54 7.12
CA ARG A 86 13.83 -0.67 6.80
C ARG A 86 15.25 -0.34 6.38
N ASP A 87 15.43 0.63 5.48
CA ASP A 87 16.75 1.00 4.97
C ASP A 87 17.63 1.60 6.09
N GLU A 88 17.03 2.39 7.00
CA GLU A 88 17.74 2.86 8.19
C GLU A 88 18.07 1.72 9.15
N ALA A 89 17.14 0.78 9.40
CA ALA A 89 17.41 -0.42 10.20
C ALA A 89 18.58 -1.24 9.61
N GLU A 90 18.67 -1.39 8.30
CA GLU A 90 19.79 -2.05 7.63
C GLU A 90 21.11 -1.31 7.85
N ASN A 91 21.11 0.03 7.80
CA ASN A 91 22.29 0.84 8.07
C ASN A 91 22.74 0.73 9.54
N LEU A 92 21.79 0.79 10.48
CA LEU A 92 22.05 0.60 11.91
C LEU A 92 22.58 -0.81 12.20
N LEU A 93 22.03 -1.84 11.55
CA LEU A 93 22.51 -3.22 11.68
C LEU A 93 23.96 -3.39 11.21
N LYS A 94 24.37 -2.70 10.13
CA LYS A 94 25.76 -2.70 9.67
C LYS A 94 26.69 -2.07 10.72
N LYS A 95 26.28 -0.95 11.34
CA LYS A 95 27.02 -0.30 12.44
C LYS A 95 27.12 -1.23 13.66
N LEU A 96 25.99 -1.80 14.10
CA LEU A 96 25.92 -2.75 15.21
C LEU A 96 26.86 -3.94 15.01
N LYS A 97 26.90 -4.54 13.82
CA LYS A 97 27.81 -5.66 13.51
C LYS A 97 29.28 -5.28 13.68
N LYS A 98 29.67 -4.06 13.33
CA LYS A 98 31.03 -3.57 13.52
C LYS A 98 31.36 -3.42 15.00
N ASP A 99 30.43 -2.90 15.80
CA ASP A 99 30.63 -2.68 17.23
C ASP A 99 30.61 -3.98 18.03
N MET A 100 29.72 -4.92 17.69
CA MET A 100 29.70 -6.29 18.24
C MET A 100 30.97 -7.08 17.95
N GLY A 101 31.70 -6.74 16.88
CA GLY A 101 33.01 -7.32 16.61
C GLY A 101 34.11 -6.86 17.57
N LYS A 102 33.87 -5.79 18.35
CA LYS A 102 34.84 -5.17 19.25
C LYS A 102 34.43 -5.25 20.72
N ASN A 103 33.12 -5.20 20.98
CA ASN A 103 32.55 -5.09 22.32
C ASN A 103 31.58 -6.24 22.56
N LYS A 104 31.63 -6.83 23.76
CA LYS A 104 30.68 -7.85 24.21
C LYS A 104 29.56 -7.24 25.07
N ASP A 105 29.90 -6.25 25.88
CA ASP A 105 28.98 -5.65 26.84
C ASP A 105 28.48 -4.30 26.32
N PHE A 106 27.16 -4.20 26.21
CA PHE A 106 26.47 -3.00 25.74
C PHE A 106 25.72 -2.38 26.91
N TYR A 107 26.37 -1.43 27.55
CA TYR A 107 25.84 -0.61 28.64
C TYR A 107 26.29 0.84 28.39
N SER A 108 25.45 1.84 28.61
CA SER A 108 25.64 3.27 28.24
C SER A 108 25.54 3.56 26.73
N GLU A 109 26.34 4.47 26.17
CA GLU A 109 26.19 5.05 24.80
C GLU A 109 26.08 4.00 23.69
N ASN A 110 26.69 2.82 23.88
CA ASN A 110 26.64 1.73 22.92
C ASN A 110 25.27 1.02 22.84
N VAL A 111 24.41 1.16 23.86
CA VAL A 111 23.07 0.53 23.87
C VAL A 111 22.07 1.30 23.01
N SER A 112 22.26 2.61 22.85
CA SER A 112 21.34 3.46 22.08
C SER A 112 21.22 2.97 20.63
N LEU A 113 22.32 2.50 20.04
CA LEU A 113 22.30 1.96 18.68
C LEU A 113 21.40 0.73 18.53
N PHE A 114 21.28 -0.11 19.57
CA PHE A 114 20.33 -1.23 19.58
C PHE A 114 18.89 -0.72 19.68
N TYR A 115 18.64 0.32 20.48
CA TYR A 115 17.31 0.91 20.63
C TYR A 115 16.86 1.58 19.34
N ASP A 116 17.71 2.40 18.72
CA ASP A 116 17.44 3.01 17.42
C ASP A 116 17.10 1.95 16.37
N TYR A 117 17.86 0.84 16.34
CA TYR A 117 17.57 -0.28 15.43
C TYR A 117 16.20 -0.90 15.72
N ILE A 118 15.88 -1.17 16.99
CA ILE A 118 14.59 -1.75 17.40
C ILE A 118 13.43 -0.80 17.02
N GLU A 119 13.59 0.50 17.24
CA GLU A 119 12.61 1.52 16.84
C GLU A 119 12.35 1.49 15.34
N GLN A 120 13.40 1.44 14.52
CA GLN A 120 13.24 1.33 13.07
C GLN A 120 12.56 0.02 12.65
N ILE A 121 12.87 -1.10 13.29
CA ILE A 121 12.16 -2.38 13.05
C ILE A 121 10.68 -2.27 13.43
N GLN A 122 10.34 -1.61 14.53
CA GLN A 122 8.95 -1.42 14.93
C GLN A 122 8.17 -0.58 13.93
N ILE A 123 8.74 0.55 13.48
CA ILE A 123 8.16 1.41 12.45
C ILE A 123 7.96 0.60 11.16
N ALA A 124 9.01 -0.09 10.70
CA ALA A 124 8.96 -0.91 9.50
C ALA A 124 7.89 -2.02 9.62
N CYS A 125 7.76 -2.67 10.78
CA CYS A 125 6.79 -3.72 11.01
C CYS A 125 5.34 -3.23 10.89
N VAL A 126 5.03 -2.11 11.55
CA VAL A 126 3.69 -1.53 11.54
C VAL A 126 3.31 -1.10 10.12
N PHE A 127 4.18 -0.34 9.44
CA PHE A 127 3.87 0.20 8.13
C PHE A 127 3.94 -0.83 6.99
N SER A 128 4.76 -1.87 7.14
CA SER A 128 4.77 -3.02 6.23
C SER A 128 3.42 -3.74 6.23
N TYR A 129 2.88 -4.04 7.43
CA TYR A 129 1.56 -4.64 7.54
C TYR A 129 0.44 -3.67 7.12
N LYS A 130 0.56 -2.39 7.48
CA LYS A 130 -0.42 -1.34 7.12
C LYS A 130 -0.58 -1.20 5.61
N ALA A 131 0.50 -1.30 4.85
CA ALA A 131 0.44 -1.28 3.38
C ALA A 131 -0.45 -2.40 2.82
N VAL A 132 -0.34 -3.61 3.37
CA VAL A 132 -1.16 -4.76 2.94
C VAL A 132 -2.61 -4.61 3.37
N GLU A 133 -2.86 -4.09 4.56
CA GLU A 133 -4.22 -3.78 5.02
C GLU A 133 -4.88 -2.70 4.16
N ALA A 134 -4.16 -1.61 3.87
CA ALA A 134 -4.62 -0.54 3.00
C ALA A 134 -4.93 -1.06 1.59
N PHE A 135 -4.10 -1.96 1.06
CA PHE A 135 -4.37 -2.64 -0.21
C PHE A 135 -5.68 -3.42 -0.17
N CYS A 136 -5.88 -4.27 0.83
CA CYS A 136 -7.12 -5.03 0.96
C CYS A 136 -8.34 -4.09 1.00
N ASN A 137 -8.31 -3.05 1.83
CA ASN A 137 -9.44 -2.14 1.98
C ASN A 137 -9.70 -1.35 0.68
N ALA A 138 -8.67 -0.81 0.03
CA ALA A 138 -8.81 -0.05 -1.21
C ALA A 138 -9.25 -0.91 -2.41
N THR A 139 -9.07 -2.23 -2.34
CA THR A 139 -9.44 -3.16 -3.42
C THR A 139 -10.88 -3.66 -3.29
N ILE A 140 -11.50 -3.61 -2.11
CA ILE A 140 -12.85 -4.13 -1.88
C ILE A 140 -13.89 -3.17 -2.48
N PRO A 141 -14.73 -3.61 -3.43
CA PRO A 141 -15.82 -2.79 -3.96
C PRO A 141 -16.85 -2.43 -2.89
N ASN A 142 -17.47 -1.26 -3.00
CA ASN A 142 -18.45 -0.75 -2.03
C ASN A 142 -19.69 -1.66 -1.88
N ASP A 143 -20.06 -2.38 -2.93
CA ASP A 143 -21.20 -3.31 -2.98
C ASP A 143 -20.81 -4.77 -2.66
N PHE A 144 -19.55 -5.02 -2.30
CA PHE A 144 -19.08 -6.37 -2.00
C PHE A 144 -19.63 -6.87 -0.66
N ILE A 145 -20.17 -8.10 -0.68
CA ILE A 145 -20.69 -8.79 0.50
C ILE A 145 -19.88 -10.05 0.76
N TYR A 146 -19.27 -10.13 1.95
CA TYR A 146 -18.57 -11.32 2.39
C TYR A 146 -19.47 -12.20 3.25
N LYS A 147 -19.53 -13.50 2.92
CA LYS A 147 -20.31 -14.49 3.67
C LYS A 147 -19.38 -15.60 4.16
N LYS A 148 -19.49 -15.96 5.43
CA LYS A 148 -18.79 -17.12 6.01
C LYS A 148 -19.67 -17.86 7.01
N ILE A 149 -19.41 -19.15 7.19
CA ILE A 149 -20.09 -19.97 8.18
C ILE A 149 -19.17 -20.05 9.40
N ASN A 150 -19.68 -19.68 10.57
CA ASN A 150 -18.91 -19.78 11.80
C ASN A 150 -18.89 -21.21 12.35
N PRO A 151 -18.06 -21.52 13.38
CA PRO A 151 -17.98 -22.88 13.94
C PRO A 151 -19.29 -23.44 14.50
N LYS A 152 -20.31 -22.59 14.71
CA LYS A 152 -21.65 -22.98 15.17
C LYS A 152 -22.61 -23.26 14.01
N GLY A 153 -22.14 -23.25 12.76
CA GLY A 153 -22.96 -23.44 11.57
C GLY A 153 -23.81 -22.23 11.18
N ILE A 154 -23.61 -21.08 11.83
CA ILE A 154 -24.38 -19.87 11.56
C ILE A 154 -23.70 -19.10 10.42
N GLN A 155 -24.48 -18.71 9.41
CA GLN A 155 -23.99 -17.85 8.34
C GLN A 155 -23.88 -16.41 8.81
N GLU A 156 -22.67 -15.88 8.78
CA GLU A 156 -22.35 -14.48 9.04
C GLU A 156 -22.22 -13.75 7.69
N ILE A 157 -22.80 -12.54 7.62
CA ILE A 157 -22.79 -11.67 6.46
C ILE A 157 -22.12 -10.37 6.86
N TYR A 158 -21.13 -9.94 6.08
CA TYR A 158 -20.35 -8.74 6.34
C TYR A 158 -20.41 -7.81 5.12
N GLU A 159 -20.86 -6.58 5.36
CA GLU A 159 -20.74 -5.45 4.43
C GLU A 159 -19.37 -4.79 4.53
N ILE A 160 -19.03 -3.89 3.60
CA ILE A 160 -17.70 -3.27 3.50
C ILE A 160 -17.20 -2.69 4.83
N SER A 161 -18.02 -1.90 5.53
CA SER A 161 -17.64 -1.29 6.83
C SER A 161 -17.29 -2.32 7.90
N GLN A 162 -17.94 -3.48 7.87
CA GLN A 162 -17.70 -4.59 8.78
C GLN A 162 -16.49 -5.42 8.35
N ILE A 163 -16.29 -5.59 7.03
CA ILE A 163 -15.10 -6.25 6.48
C ILE A 163 -13.85 -5.47 6.88
N GLU A 164 -13.85 -4.16 6.68
CA GLU A 164 -12.70 -3.31 7.00
C GLU A 164 -12.31 -3.38 8.48
N LYS A 165 -13.31 -3.43 9.37
CA LYS A 165 -13.13 -3.36 10.82
C LYS A 165 -12.91 -4.69 11.52
N TRP A 166 -13.60 -5.75 11.10
CA TRP A 166 -13.70 -6.99 11.86
C TRP A 166 -13.02 -8.20 11.21
N ILE A 167 -12.81 -8.17 9.88
CA ILE A 167 -12.16 -9.27 9.19
C ILE A 167 -10.64 -9.08 9.25
N PRO A 168 -9.87 -10.06 9.77
CA PRO A 168 -8.41 -9.96 9.82
C PRO A 168 -7.80 -9.82 8.43
N THR A 169 -6.72 -9.05 8.29
CA THR A 169 -6.06 -8.87 6.98
C THR A 169 -5.61 -10.19 6.38
N SER A 170 -5.14 -11.15 7.17
CA SER A 170 -4.80 -12.48 6.64
C SER A 170 -6.01 -13.20 6.02
N GLU A 171 -7.21 -13.05 6.60
CA GLU A 171 -8.43 -13.65 6.05
C GLU A 171 -8.87 -12.89 4.78
N LYS A 172 -8.76 -11.56 4.77
CA LYS A 172 -8.99 -10.75 3.56
C LYS A 172 -8.11 -11.24 2.40
N LEU A 173 -6.82 -11.46 2.65
CA LEU A 173 -5.86 -11.91 1.63
C LEU A 173 -6.16 -13.32 1.11
N THR A 174 -6.67 -14.23 1.93
CA THR A 174 -6.85 -15.64 1.51
C THR A 174 -8.24 -15.99 1.02
N GLU A 175 -9.26 -15.27 1.47
CA GLU A 175 -10.66 -15.60 1.20
C GLU A 175 -11.41 -14.52 0.40
N ILE A 176 -10.97 -13.25 0.45
CA ILE A 176 -11.65 -12.12 -0.18
C ILE A 176 -10.91 -11.65 -1.44
N MET A 177 -9.63 -11.31 -1.33
CA MET A 177 -8.82 -10.85 -2.47
C MET A 177 -8.84 -11.82 -3.67
N PRO A 178 -8.73 -13.16 -3.47
CA PRO A 178 -8.83 -14.13 -4.56
C PRO A 178 -10.14 -14.06 -5.34
N LYS A 179 -11.26 -13.77 -4.66
CA LYS A 179 -12.59 -13.66 -5.27
C LYS A 179 -12.74 -12.37 -6.08
N ILE A 180 -12.23 -11.26 -5.55
CA ILE A 180 -12.33 -9.94 -6.19
C ILE A 180 -11.41 -9.87 -7.41
N LEU A 181 -10.17 -10.36 -7.26
CA LEU A 181 -9.15 -10.27 -8.30
C LEU A 181 -9.11 -11.49 -9.22
N ASN A 182 -10.01 -12.46 -9.03
CA ASN A 182 -10.06 -13.72 -9.76
C ASN A 182 -8.68 -14.40 -9.85
N CYS A 183 -8.05 -14.61 -8.70
CA CYS A 183 -6.72 -15.18 -8.61
C CYS A 183 -6.63 -16.27 -7.54
N GLU A 184 -5.48 -16.96 -7.48
CA GLU A 184 -5.23 -17.96 -6.46
C GLU A 184 -4.93 -17.34 -5.09
N SER A 185 -5.29 -18.07 -4.04
CA SER A 185 -4.97 -17.73 -2.66
C SER A 185 -3.45 -17.68 -2.44
N PRO A 186 -2.92 -16.70 -1.67
CA PRO A 186 -1.50 -16.62 -1.39
C PRO A 186 -1.01 -17.71 -0.42
N LYS A 187 -1.86 -18.59 0.11
CA LYS A 187 -1.47 -19.61 1.11
C LYS A 187 -0.31 -20.50 0.67
N GLU A 188 -0.25 -20.81 -0.63
CA GLU A 188 0.77 -21.69 -1.22
C GLU A 188 2.07 -20.95 -1.58
N ILE A 189 2.12 -19.62 -1.47
CA ILE A 189 3.33 -18.87 -1.80
C ILE A 189 4.33 -18.95 -0.64
N LYS A 190 5.62 -19.09 -0.99
CA LYS A 190 6.74 -19.25 -0.04
C LYS A 190 6.75 -18.22 1.10
N TYR A 191 6.28 -17.00 0.84
CA TYR A 191 6.35 -15.88 1.79
C TYR A 191 5.14 -15.78 2.73
N TRP A 192 4.12 -16.63 2.59
CA TRP A 192 2.90 -16.58 3.39
C TRP A 192 3.16 -16.79 4.89
N SER A 193 3.97 -17.80 5.25
CA SER A 193 4.35 -18.04 6.65
C SER A 193 5.04 -16.84 7.26
N MET A 194 5.93 -16.19 6.50
CA MET A 194 6.64 -14.97 6.92
C MET A 194 5.67 -13.79 7.09
N PHE A 195 4.65 -13.67 6.25
CA PHE A 195 3.60 -12.68 6.43
C PHE A 195 2.77 -12.93 7.70
N LYS A 196 2.47 -14.19 8.03
CA LYS A 196 1.80 -14.54 9.31
C LYS A 196 2.69 -14.23 10.52
N GLU A 197 4.01 -14.39 10.39
CA GLU A 197 4.96 -13.96 11.41
C GLU A 197 5.00 -12.44 11.58
N LEU A 198 4.92 -11.69 10.47
CA LEU A 198 4.82 -10.23 10.44
C LEU A 198 3.53 -9.77 11.14
N GLU A 199 2.40 -10.38 10.82
CA GLU A 199 1.11 -10.08 11.47
C GLU A 199 1.17 -10.30 12.98
N THR A 200 1.74 -11.43 13.41
CA THR A 200 1.93 -11.74 14.83
C THR A 200 2.82 -10.68 15.50
N LEU A 201 3.97 -10.37 14.91
CA LEU A 201 4.90 -9.38 15.47
C LEU A 201 4.26 -7.99 15.56
N ARG A 202 3.53 -7.57 14.51
CA ARG A 202 2.79 -6.29 14.50
C ARG A 202 1.79 -6.23 15.65
N ASN A 203 0.99 -7.28 15.83
CA ASN A 203 0.02 -7.35 16.91
C ASN A 203 0.69 -7.26 18.29
N GLU A 204 1.84 -7.91 18.45
CA GLU A 204 2.63 -7.87 19.69
C GLU A 204 3.27 -6.51 19.97
N ILE A 205 3.68 -5.77 18.93
CA ILE A 205 4.19 -4.40 19.05
C ILE A 205 3.06 -3.46 19.50
N ILE A 206 1.92 -3.49 18.78
CA ILE A 206 0.78 -2.59 19.05
C ILE A 206 0.09 -2.91 20.38
N HIS A 207 -0.10 -4.19 20.69
CA HIS A 207 -0.75 -4.65 21.91
C HIS A 207 0.26 -5.27 22.87
N SER A 208 1.33 -4.53 23.15
CA SER A 208 2.46 -4.96 23.97
C SER A 208 2.01 -5.53 25.32
N LYS A 209 2.13 -6.86 25.47
CA LYS A 209 1.91 -7.57 26.74
C LYS A 209 3.24 -7.77 27.45
N LYS A 210 3.31 -7.45 28.76
CA LYS A 210 4.53 -7.56 29.58
C LYS A 210 5.27 -8.90 29.42
N LYS A 211 4.52 -10.01 29.39
CA LYS A 211 5.05 -11.37 29.27
C LYS A 211 5.81 -11.69 27.97
N ASN A 212 5.59 -10.92 26.89
CA ASN A 212 6.20 -11.20 25.58
C ASN A 212 7.38 -10.26 25.25
N SER A 213 7.68 -9.27 26.09
CA SER A 213 8.69 -8.23 25.79
C SER A 213 10.06 -8.79 25.38
N ILE A 214 10.58 -9.78 26.11
CA ILE A 214 11.87 -10.43 25.80
C ILE A 214 11.82 -11.15 24.45
N GLU A 215 10.75 -11.90 24.18
CA GLU A 215 10.61 -12.69 22.96
C GLU A 215 10.45 -11.78 21.73
N ASN A 216 9.66 -10.70 21.87
CA ASN A 216 9.53 -9.68 20.82
C ASN A 216 10.89 -9.08 20.47
N THR A 217 11.67 -8.69 21.48
CA THR A 217 13.01 -8.13 21.28
C THR A 217 13.93 -9.13 20.58
N LYS A 218 13.93 -10.41 21.00
CA LYS A 218 14.70 -11.46 20.31
C LYS A 218 14.28 -11.60 18.84
N LYS A 219 12.99 -11.56 18.55
CA LYS A 219 12.47 -11.66 17.18
C LYS A 219 12.90 -10.46 16.32
N MET A 220 12.85 -9.24 16.87
CA MET A 220 13.31 -8.01 16.20
C MET A 220 14.82 -8.01 15.93
N LEU A 221 15.62 -8.66 16.78
CA LEU A 221 17.07 -8.83 16.62
C LEU A 221 17.46 -10.07 15.80
N SER A 222 16.49 -10.89 15.38
CA SER A 222 16.76 -12.12 14.64
C SER A 222 17.29 -11.85 13.24
N LYS A 223 18.06 -12.80 12.68
CA LYS A 223 18.60 -12.67 11.31
C LYS A 223 17.53 -12.60 10.21
N ASN A 224 16.33 -13.11 10.48
CA ASN A 224 15.25 -13.21 9.50
C ASN A 224 14.32 -12.00 9.49
N ILE A 225 14.45 -11.08 10.46
CA ILE A 225 13.50 -9.97 10.64
C ILE A 225 13.28 -9.16 9.37
N LEU A 226 14.33 -8.81 8.63
CA LEU A 226 14.21 -8.04 7.39
C LEU A 226 13.43 -8.81 6.32
N ASN A 227 13.59 -10.13 6.24
CA ASN A 227 12.79 -10.96 5.32
C ASN A 227 11.33 -11.03 5.78
N THR A 228 11.08 -11.13 7.08
CA THR A 228 9.73 -11.09 7.66
C THR A 228 9.05 -9.75 7.34
N LEU A 229 9.79 -8.63 7.46
CA LEU A 229 9.31 -7.30 7.09
C LEU A 229 9.02 -7.17 5.58
N ASN A 230 9.90 -7.69 4.72
CA ASN A 230 9.73 -7.67 3.26
C ASN A 230 8.63 -8.61 2.75
N SER A 231 8.08 -9.50 3.58
CA SER A 231 6.99 -10.41 3.21
C SER A 231 5.77 -9.68 2.64
N SER A 232 5.49 -8.46 3.11
CA SER A 232 4.42 -7.61 2.57
C SER A 232 4.62 -7.26 1.09
N ILE A 233 5.84 -6.93 0.68
CA ILE A 233 6.16 -6.62 -0.72
C ILE A 233 5.85 -7.84 -1.59
N TYR A 234 6.27 -9.03 -1.15
CA TYR A 234 6.02 -10.26 -1.91
C TYR A 234 4.53 -10.60 -2.01
N ILE A 235 3.77 -10.37 -0.94
CA ILE A 235 2.31 -10.53 -0.93
C ILE A 235 1.65 -9.55 -1.88
N LEU A 236 1.99 -8.27 -1.81
CA LEU A 236 1.47 -7.25 -2.73
C LEU A 236 1.86 -7.56 -4.17
N ASN A 237 3.08 -8.04 -4.40
CA ASN A 237 3.53 -8.44 -5.72
C ASN A 237 2.73 -9.64 -6.28
N HIS A 238 2.37 -10.61 -5.46
CA HIS A 238 1.52 -11.74 -5.90
C HIS A 238 0.21 -11.25 -6.53
N PHE A 239 -0.42 -10.22 -5.94
CA PHE A 239 -1.67 -9.67 -6.45
C PHE A 239 -1.47 -8.69 -7.61
N ILE A 240 -0.48 -7.79 -7.55
CA ILE A 240 -0.26 -6.82 -8.63
C ILE A 240 0.06 -7.51 -9.95
N GLN A 241 0.76 -8.64 -9.95
CA GLN A 241 1.10 -9.35 -11.18
C GLN A 241 -0.12 -9.89 -11.92
N LYS A 242 -1.29 -10.00 -11.26
CA LYS A 242 -2.56 -10.37 -11.90
C LYS A 242 -3.20 -9.20 -12.64
N ASP A 243 -2.92 -7.98 -12.19
CA ASP A 243 -3.39 -6.75 -12.82
C ASP A 243 -2.43 -5.59 -12.53
N ILE A 244 -1.31 -5.58 -13.27
CA ILE A 244 -0.24 -4.58 -13.13
C ILE A 244 -0.69 -3.15 -13.47
N SER A 245 -1.85 -3.05 -14.10
CA SER A 245 -2.48 -1.82 -14.54
C SER A 245 -3.48 -1.24 -13.54
N ASN A 246 -3.77 -1.97 -12.45
CA ASN A 246 -4.72 -1.56 -11.42
C ASN A 246 -4.30 -0.23 -10.78
N GLU A 247 -5.26 0.68 -10.67
CA GLU A 247 -5.10 2.05 -10.16
C GLU A 247 -4.99 2.14 -8.63
N VAL A 248 -5.42 1.10 -7.92
CA VAL A 248 -5.29 1.00 -6.45
C VAL A 248 -3.82 1.04 -6.03
N PHE A 249 -2.92 0.46 -6.85
CA PHE A 249 -1.49 0.49 -6.55
C PHE A 249 -0.89 1.88 -6.84
N PRO A 250 -0.01 2.37 -5.95
CA PRO A 250 0.64 3.66 -6.12
C PRO A 250 1.62 3.65 -7.29
N LEU A 251 1.93 4.83 -7.82
CA LEU A 251 2.83 5.01 -8.97
C LEU A 251 4.24 4.45 -8.76
N GLY A 252 4.75 4.48 -7.51
CA GLY A 252 6.10 4.04 -7.17
C GLY A 252 6.28 2.55 -6.93
N PHE A 253 5.25 1.72 -7.09
CA PHE A 253 5.31 0.33 -6.65
C PHE A 253 5.52 -0.67 -7.81
N LEU A 254 6.76 -1.17 -7.93
CA LEU A 254 7.21 -2.17 -8.90
C LEU A 254 6.97 -1.77 -10.37
N ASP A 255 7.30 -2.64 -11.33
CA ASP A 255 7.05 -2.37 -12.76
C ASP A 255 5.54 -2.29 -13.02
N THR A 256 5.01 -1.07 -13.07
CA THR A 256 3.61 -0.82 -13.37
C THR A 256 3.43 -0.51 -14.85
N LYS A 257 2.44 -1.15 -15.48
CA LYS A 257 1.94 -0.68 -16.78
C LYS A 257 0.77 0.27 -16.57
N TRP A 258 0.57 1.12 -17.56
CA TRP A 258 -0.58 2.01 -17.65
C TRP A 258 -1.80 1.24 -18.12
N ARG A 259 -2.94 1.39 -17.44
CA ARG A 259 -4.24 0.96 -17.98
C ARG A 259 -4.76 2.05 -18.90
N ILE A 260 -5.12 1.69 -20.13
CA ILE A 260 -5.75 2.60 -21.09
C ILE A 260 -7.19 2.16 -21.28
N TYR A 261 -8.11 3.10 -21.06
CA TYR A 261 -9.54 2.91 -21.31
C TYR A 261 -9.90 3.51 -22.67
N GLU A 262 -10.49 2.70 -23.54
CA GLU A 262 -10.90 3.13 -24.88
C GLU A 262 -12.29 3.75 -24.83
N ILE A 263 -12.44 4.98 -25.33
CA ILE A 263 -13.72 5.67 -25.39
C ILE A 263 -13.88 6.48 -26.68
N ASP A 264 -15.12 6.52 -27.20
CA ASP A 264 -15.40 7.25 -28.42
C ASP A 264 -15.63 8.75 -28.18
N ASP A 265 -16.44 9.10 -27.16
CA ASP A 265 -16.80 10.50 -26.86
C ASP A 265 -16.28 10.90 -25.47
N PRO A 266 -15.53 12.02 -25.34
CA PRO A 266 -15.01 12.50 -24.07
C PRO A 266 -16.10 12.84 -23.04
N LYS A 267 -17.34 13.12 -23.45
CA LYS A 267 -18.45 13.37 -22.49
C LYS A 267 -18.73 12.14 -21.61
N LYS A 268 -18.48 10.93 -22.13
CA LYS A 268 -18.66 9.68 -21.38
C LYS A 268 -17.66 9.51 -20.23
N ILE A 269 -16.53 10.23 -20.25
CA ILE A 269 -15.54 10.21 -19.17
C ILE A 269 -16.20 10.61 -17.84
N PHE A 270 -16.91 11.73 -17.85
CA PHE A 270 -17.48 12.30 -16.63
C PHE A 270 -18.71 11.53 -16.14
N GLU A 271 -19.42 10.83 -17.02
CA GLU A 271 -20.51 9.94 -16.62
C GLU A 271 -20.00 8.73 -15.83
N TRP A 272 -18.81 8.19 -16.15
CA TRP A 272 -18.21 7.04 -15.46
C TRP A 272 -17.56 7.41 -14.12
N THR A 273 -16.99 8.60 -14.00
CA THR A 273 -16.32 9.04 -12.76
C THR A 273 -17.28 9.27 -11.59
N HIS A 274 -18.59 9.31 -11.82
CA HIS A 274 -19.60 9.40 -10.75
C HIS A 274 -19.93 8.04 -10.10
N TRP A 275 -19.42 6.93 -10.64
CA TRP A 275 -19.70 5.56 -10.17
C TRP A 275 -18.50 4.89 -9.48
N ALA A 276 -17.36 5.58 -9.30
CA ALA A 276 -16.11 5.01 -8.79
C ALA A 276 -15.60 5.64 -7.47
#